data_AF-A0AAV4H198-F1
#
_entry.id   AF-A0AAV4H198-F1
#
_cell.length_a   1.000
_cell.length_b   1.000
_cell.length_c   1.000
_cell.angle_alpha   90.00
_cell.angle_beta   90.00
_cell.angle_gamma   90.00
#
_symmetry.space_group_name_H-M   'P 1'
#
loop_
_entity.id
_entity.type
_entity.pdbx_description
1 polymer ?
#
loop_
_entity_poly.entity_id
_entity_poly.type
_entity_poly.pdbx_seq_one_letter_code
_entity_poly.pdbx_strand_id
1 'polypeptide(L)'
;MAEPSIAMWKKSSDDFYSKWNFPNCVGAIDGKHIRLKKPALSGATYWNYKGYCSIVLLAVVDANGRFLGIDIGSYGGCSDGGIFREIEFGKLLIERKLHLPAPISIPQT
;
A
#
# COMPACT_ATOMS: atom_id res chain seq x y z
N MET A 1 -11.44 -9.85 1.19
CA MET A 1 -11.24 -8.73 0.24
C MET A 1 -12.18 -8.97 -0.93
N ALA A 2 -12.80 -7.94 -1.52
CA ALA A 2 -13.48 -8.13 -2.80
C ALA A 2 -12.44 -8.52 -3.86
N GLU A 3 -12.79 -9.40 -4.79
CA GLU A 3 -11.83 -9.81 -5.81
C GLU A 3 -11.42 -8.62 -6.67
N PRO A 4 -10.10 -8.38 -6.85
CA PRO A 4 -9.63 -7.30 -7.70
C PRO A 4 -10.02 -7.59 -9.16
N SER A 5 -10.50 -6.56 -9.86
CA SER A 5 -10.94 -6.66 -11.24
C SER A 5 -10.30 -5.59 -12.12
N ILE A 6 -10.14 -5.90 -13.41
CA ILE A 6 -9.61 -4.95 -14.40
C ILE A 6 -10.43 -3.65 -14.41
N ALA A 7 -11.76 -3.74 -14.27
CA ALA A 7 -12.64 -2.57 -14.25
C ALA A 7 -12.40 -1.65 -13.05
N MET A 8 -12.16 -2.23 -11.86
CA MET A 8 -11.82 -1.47 -10.65
C MET A 8 -10.52 -0.68 -10.85
N TRP A 9 -9.47 -1.34 -11.37
CA TRP A 9 -8.18 -0.70 -11.58
C TRP A 9 -8.19 0.36 -12.68
N LYS A 10 -8.92 0.11 -13.77
CA LYS A 10 -9.13 1.12 -14.83
C LYS A 10 -9.80 2.37 -14.26
N LYS A 11 -10.88 2.19 -13.48
CA LYS A 11 -11.55 3.31 -12.82
C LYS A 11 -10.60 4.09 -11.91
N SER A 12 -9.80 3.39 -11.10
CA SER A 12 -8.79 4.05 -10.26
C SER A 12 -7.78 4.85 -11.11
N SER A 13 -7.31 4.28 -12.22
CA SER A 13 -6.42 4.96 -13.17
C SER A 13 -7.03 6.21 -13.80
N ASP A 14 -8.29 6.14 -14.22
CA ASP A 14 -8.99 7.29 -14.79
C ASP A 14 -9.19 8.39 -13.73
N ASP A 15 -9.50 8.02 -12.50
CA ASP A 15 -9.60 8.95 -11.37
C ASP A 15 -8.23 9.56 -11.03
N PHE A 16 -7.14 8.78 -11.09
CA PHE A 16 -5.79 9.28 -10.85
C PHE A 16 -5.36 10.29 -11.91
N TYR A 17 -5.64 9.98 -13.18
CA TYR A 17 -5.32 10.88 -14.27
C TYR A 17 -6.13 12.17 -14.19
N SER A 18 -7.44 12.08 -13.97
CA SER A 18 -8.32 13.26 -13.92
C SER A 18 -8.07 14.19 -12.73
N LYS A 19 -7.72 13.64 -11.56
CA LYS A 19 -7.57 14.43 -10.32
C LYS A 19 -6.14 14.87 -10.05
N TRP A 20 -5.18 14.02 -10.38
CA TRP A 20 -3.78 14.17 -9.98
C TRP A 20 -2.83 14.30 -11.17
N ASN A 21 -3.36 14.30 -12.40
CA ASN A 21 -2.59 14.31 -13.64
C ASN A 21 -1.53 13.18 -13.67
N PHE A 22 -1.86 12.03 -13.10
CA PHE A 22 -0.95 10.90 -12.98
C PHE A 22 -1.49 9.72 -13.80
N PRO A 23 -1.13 9.63 -15.10
CA PRO A 23 -1.66 8.60 -15.98
C PRO A 23 -1.21 7.20 -15.56
N ASN A 24 -2.06 6.20 -15.84
CA ASN A 24 -1.80 4.77 -15.62
C ASN A 24 -1.57 4.34 -14.16
N CYS A 25 -1.71 5.23 -13.17
CA CYS A 25 -1.60 4.87 -11.76
C CYS A 25 -2.88 4.20 -11.27
N VAL A 26 -2.77 2.98 -10.80
CA VAL A 26 -3.92 2.19 -10.33
C VAL A 26 -4.10 2.26 -8.81
N GLY A 27 -3.08 2.75 -8.08
CA GLY A 27 -3.08 2.84 -6.63
C GLY A 27 -1.81 3.50 -6.10
N ALA A 28 -1.92 4.16 -4.95
CA ALA A 28 -0.79 4.71 -4.20
C ALA A 28 -0.60 3.91 -2.91
N ILE A 29 0.65 3.67 -2.52
CA ILE A 29 1.00 2.91 -1.30
C ILE A 29 1.81 3.76 -0.35
N ASP A 30 1.48 3.71 0.94
CA ASP A 30 2.27 4.36 2.00
C ASP A 30 2.07 3.67 3.36
N GLY A 31 3.07 3.84 4.23
CA GLY A 31 3.11 3.31 5.59
C GLY A 31 2.75 4.36 6.64
N LYS A 32 1.93 3.98 7.63
CA LYS A 32 1.58 4.81 8.78
C LYS A 32 1.92 4.12 10.09
N HIS A 33 2.74 4.77 10.91
CA HIS A 33 2.98 4.33 12.28
C HIS A 33 1.78 4.59 13.20
N ILE A 34 1.32 3.52 13.86
CA ILE A 34 0.34 3.56 14.95
C ILE A 34 1.11 3.40 16.26
N ARG A 35 1.11 4.45 17.09
CA ARG A 35 1.84 4.48 18.36
C ARG A 35 1.24 3.45 19.32
N LEU A 36 2.12 2.77 20.05
CA LEU A 36 1.74 1.80 21.07
C LEU A 36 2.53 2.02 22.35
N LYS A 37 1.93 1.59 23.47
CA LYS A 37 2.65 1.44 24.73
C LYS A 37 3.61 0.26 24.61
N LYS A 38 4.90 0.50 24.87
CA LYS A 38 5.96 -0.52 24.73
C LYS A 38 5.54 -1.84 25.41
N PRO A 39 5.44 -2.96 24.67
CA PRO A 39 5.14 -4.25 25.26
C PRO A 39 6.32 -4.68 26.15
N ALA A 40 6.03 -5.38 27.25
CA ALA A 40 7.09 -5.90 28.10
C ALA A 40 8.00 -6.84 27.30
N LEU A 41 9.31 -6.82 27.60
CA LEU A 41 10.31 -7.73 27.01
C LEU A 41 10.43 -7.67 25.47
N SER A 42 9.96 -6.58 24.83
CA SER A 42 9.90 -6.48 23.36
C SER A 42 11.17 -5.93 22.68
N GLY A 43 12.26 -5.75 23.43
CA GLY A 43 13.49 -5.12 22.93
C GLY A 43 13.24 -3.78 22.21
N ALA A 44 13.88 -3.61 21.05
CA ALA A 44 13.74 -2.46 20.15
C ALA A 44 12.84 -2.75 18.94
N THR A 45 12.20 -3.93 18.85
CA THR A 45 11.47 -4.37 17.65
C THR A 45 10.37 -3.40 17.23
N TYR A 46 9.64 -2.84 18.19
CA TYR A 46 8.59 -1.85 17.93
C TYR A 46 9.12 -0.41 17.82
N TRP A 47 10.39 -0.16 18.14
CA TRP A 47 10.97 1.18 18.14
C TRP A 47 11.17 1.67 16.70
N ASN A 48 10.53 2.77 16.36
CA ASN A 48 10.65 3.38 15.03
C ASN A 48 11.67 4.53 15.03
N TYR A 49 11.97 5.02 13.83
CA TYR A 49 12.88 6.16 13.61
C TYR A 49 12.38 7.48 14.21
N LYS A 50 11.10 7.58 14.57
CA LYS A 50 10.47 8.75 15.20
C LYS A 50 10.60 8.74 16.73
N GLY A 51 11.33 7.79 17.30
CA GLY A 51 11.63 7.75 18.74
C GLY A 51 10.47 7.26 19.61
N TYR A 52 9.57 6.44 19.09
CA TYR A 52 8.52 5.80 19.89
C TYR A 52 8.22 4.37 19.42
N CYS A 53 7.59 3.57 20.29
CA CYS A 53 7.12 2.25 19.90
C CYS A 53 5.87 2.34 19.01
N SER A 54 5.83 1.59 17.92
CA SER A 54 4.69 1.54 17.00
C SER A 54 4.56 0.22 16.27
N ILE A 55 3.37 -0.03 15.73
CA ILE A 55 3.16 -0.96 14.61
C ILE A 55 2.94 -0.12 13.35
N VAL A 56 3.10 -0.75 12.19
CA VAL A 56 2.88 -0.14 10.89
C VAL A 56 1.54 -0.62 10.33
N LEU A 57 0.77 0.34 9.81
CA LEU A 57 -0.32 0.13 8.88
C LEU A 57 0.22 0.46 7.50
N LEU A 58 0.27 -0.52 6.60
CA LEU A 58 0.61 -0.31 5.20
C LEU A 58 -0.69 -0.33 4.40
N ALA A 59 -0.97 0.73 3.64
CA ALA A 59 -2.21 0.84 2.89
C ALA A 59 -1.94 1.16 1.43
N VAL A 60 -2.75 0.55 0.57
CA VAL A 60 -2.87 0.91 -0.84
C VAL A 60 -4.23 1.59 -1.02
N VAL A 61 -4.24 2.76 -1.65
CA VAL A 61 -5.45 3.57 -1.84
C VAL A 61 -5.68 3.94 -3.30
N ASP A 62 -6.95 4.15 -3.66
CA ASP A 62 -7.34 4.75 -4.94
C ASP A 62 -7.10 6.27 -4.95
N ALA A 63 -7.38 6.91 -6.09
CA ALA A 63 -7.28 8.35 -6.26
C ALA A 63 -8.20 9.17 -5.34
N ASN A 64 -9.18 8.52 -4.68
CA ASN A 64 -10.12 9.12 -3.74
C ASN A 64 -9.72 8.90 -2.27
N GLY A 65 -8.57 8.25 -2.02
CA GLY A 65 -8.14 7.89 -0.68
C GLY A 65 -8.91 6.71 -0.07
N ARG A 66 -9.62 5.92 -0.88
CA ARG A 66 -10.32 4.71 -0.42
C ARG A 66 -9.34 3.55 -0.41
N PHE A 67 -9.38 2.74 0.64
CA PHE A 67 -8.52 1.56 0.75
C PHE A 67 -8.85 0.51 -0.32
N LEU A 68 -7.83 0.16 -1.10
CA LEU A 68 -7.81 -0.98 -2.03
C LEU A 68 -7.18 -2.22 -1.38
N GLY A 69 -6.26 -2.00 -0.45
CA GLY A 69 -5.63 -3.04 0.36
C GLY A 69 -5.06 -2.43 1.63
N ILE A 70 -5.07 -3.20 2.71
CA ILE A 70 -4.52 -2.79 3.99
C ILE A 70 -3.88 -3.98 4.69
N ASP A 71 -2.73 -3.75 5.30
CA ASP A 71 -2.07 -4.66 6.23
C ASP A 71 -1.70 -3.90 7.51
N ILE A 72 -1.96 -4.49 8.67
CA ILE A 72 -1.73 -3.84 9.97
C ILE A 72 -1.04 -4.83 10.89
N GLY A 73 0.01 -4.37 11.58
CA GLY A 73 0.60 -5.11 12.70
C GLY A 73 2.09 -5.38 12.55
N SER A 74 2.66 -5.10 11.38
CA SER A 74 4.11 -5.11 11.18
C SER A 74 4.82 -4.23 12.22
N TYR A 75 6.02 -4.63 12.63
CA TYR A 75 6.75 -3.93 13.67
C TYR A 75 7.21 -2.53 13.23
N GLY A 76 7.23 -1.59 14.18
CA GLY A 76 7.61 -0.20 13.91
C GLY A 76 9.03 0.01 13.41
N GLY A 77 9.93 -0.97 13.62
CA GLY A 77 11.28 -0.94 13.05
C GLY A 77 11.37 -1.43 11.59
N CYS A 78 10.30 -2.01 11.04
CA CYS A 78 10.26 -2.50 9.67
C CYS A 78 10.10 -1.34 8.67
N SER A 79 10.77 -1.43 7.52
CA SER A 79 10.58 -0.50 6.41
C SER A 79 9.35 -0.88 5.57
N ASP A 80 8.74 0.09 4.91
CA ASP A 80 7.56 -0.14 4.06
C ASP A 80 7.83 -1.14 2.95
N GLY A 81 9.01 -1.09 2.33
CA GLY A 81 9.42 -2.06 1.30
C GLY A 81 9.58 -3.49 1.85
N GLY A 82 10.06 -3.63 3.09
CA GLY A 82 10.16 -4.93 3.75
C GLY A 82 8.78 -5.52 4.05
N ILE A 83 7.86 -4.69 4.55
CA ILE A 83 6.48 -5.08 4.81
C ILE A 83 5.78 -5.44 3.49
N PHE A 84 5.91 -4.59 2.48
CA PHE A 84 5.26 -4.76 1.18
C PHE A 84 5.52 -6.14 0.56
N ARG A 85 6.76 -6.63 0.65
CA ARG A 85 7.15 -7.94 0.10
C ARG A 85 6.45 -9.11 0.81
N GLU A 86 6.13 -8.96 2.09
CA GLU A 86 5.59 -10.05 2.91
C GLU A 86 4.06 -10.08 2.95
N ILE A 87 3.39 -8.95 2.70
CA ILE A 87 1.93 -8.86 2.75
C ILE A 87 1.26 -9.48 1.52
N GLU A 88 -0.01 -9.87 1.68
CA GLU A 88 -0.80 -10.52 0.63
C GLU A 88 -0.85 -9.67 -0.65
N PHE A 89 -1.04 -8.36 -0.51
CA PHE A 89 -1.11 -7.45 -1.66
C PHE A 89 0.17 -7.50 -2.52
N GLY A 90 1.35 -7.41 -1.90
CA GLY A 90 2.63 -7.44 -2.61
C GLY A 90 2.89 -8.79 -3.26
N LYS A 91 2.52 -9.89 -2.59
CA LYS A 91 2.58 -11.25 -3.16
C LYS A 91 1.70 -11.37 -4.39
N LEU A 92 0.44 -10.93 -4.33
CA LEU A 92 -0.48 -10.94 -5.47
C LEU A 92 0.00 -10.07 -6.63
N LEU A 93 0.66 -8.94 -6.35
CA LEU A 93 1.25 -8.09 -7.39
C LEU A 93 2.38 -8.83 -8.12
N ILE A 94 3.32 -9.42 -7.38
CA ILE A 94 4.47 -10.15 -7.94
C ILE A 94 4.00 -11.36 -8.73
N GLU A 95 3.00 -12.09 -8.23
CA GLU A 95 2.40 -13.25 -8.88
C GLU A 95 1.46 -12.89 -10.05
N ARG A 96 1.26 -11.60 -10.34
CA ARG A 96 0.34 -11.08 -11.38
C ARG A 96 -1.13 -11.50 -11.18
N LYS A 97 -1.53 -11.74 -9.93
CA LYS A 97 -2.90 -12.15 -9.54
C LYS A 97 -3.82 -11.00 -9.16
N LEU A 98 -3.35 -9.75 -9.26
CA LEU A 98 -4.17 -8.56 -9.02
C LEU A 98 -5.08 -8.19 -10.20
N HIS A 99 -5.02 -8.89 -11.34
CA HIS A 99 -5.82 -8.56 -12.54
C HIS A 99 -5.67 -7.09 -12.98
N LEU A 100 -4.44 -6.57 -12.98
CA LEU A 100 -4.14 -5.23 -13.47
C LEU A 100 -4.46 -5.08 -14.97
N PRO A 101 -4.84 -3.88 -15.44
CA PRO A 101 -5.05 -3.64 -16.86
C PRO A 101 -3.75 -3.84 -17.65
N ALA A 102 -3.90 -4.17 -18.93
CA ALA A 102 -2.76 -4.23 -19.84
C ALA A 102 -2.06 -2.86 -19.92
N PRO A 103 -0.73 -2.83 -20.12
CA PRO A 103 0.01 -1.59 -20.31
C PRO A 103 -0.59 -0.75 -21.46
N ILE A 104 -0.68 0.56 -21.24
CA ILE A 104 -1.11 1.54 -22.23
C ILE A 104 -0.09 2.68 -22.30
N SER A 105 0.07 3.30 -23.46
CA SER A 105 0.98 4.44 -23.63
C SER A 105 0.59 5.59 -22.72
N ILE A 106 1.60 6.30 -22.22
CA ILE A 106 1.38 7.52 -21.45
C ILE A 106 0.87 8.59 -22.43
N PRO A 107 -0.20 9.33 -22.11
CA PRO A 107 -0.62 10.45 -22.94
C PRO A 107 0.53 11.46 -23.07
N GLN A 108 0.83 11.91 -24.30
CA GLN A 108 1.86 12.92 -24.62
C GLN A 108 3.34 12.45 -24.70
N THR A 109 3.60 11.15 -24.85
CA THR A 109 4.90 10.63 -25.31
C THR A 109 4.82 10.07 -26.71
#